data_AF-A0A7X6N3F3-F1
#
_entry.id   AF-A0A7X6N3F3-F1
#
_cell.length_a   1.000
_cell.length_b   1.000
_cell.length_c   1.000
_cell.angle_alpha   90.00
_cell.angle_beta   90.00
_cell.angle_gamma   90.00
#
_symmetry.space_group_name_H-M   'P 1'
#
loop_
_entity.id
_entity.type
_entity.pdbx_description
1 polymer ?
#
loop_
_entity_poly.entity_id
_entity_poly.type
_entity_poly.pdbx_seq_one_letter_code
_entity_poly.pdbx_strand_id
1 'polypeptide(L)' 'MKNKIIAFIDVLVRMLFSIFGVYLLTKYNSDNTIKAAGYSIIIFNIVTTFFDSNYHKNKTL' A
#
# COMPACT_ATOMS: atom_id res chain seq x y z
N MET A 1 -12.72 10.03 -17.58
CA MET A 1 -11.94 8.80 -17.88
C MET A 1 -10.55 8.79 -17.27
N LYS A 2 -9.73 9.85 -17.40
CA LYS A 2 -8.40 9.94 -16.76
C LYS A 2 -8.39 9.57 -15.26
N ASN A 3 -9.31 10.12 -14.46
CA ASN A 3 -9.37 9.83 -13.02
C ASN A 3 -9.70 8.35 -12.71
N LYS A 4 -10.44 7.65 -13.58
CA LYS A 4 -10.75 6.22 -13.37
C LYS A 4 -9.53 5.34 -13.63
N ILE A 5 -8.71 5.68 -14.63
CA ILE A 5 -7.46 4.96 -14.93
C ILE A 5 -6.44 5.18 -13.81
N ILE A 6 -6.33 6.42 -13.31
CA ILE A 6 -5.42 6.75 -12.20
C ILE A 6 -5.81 5.96 -10.94
N ALA A 7 -7.10 5.92 -10.59
CA ALA A 7 -7.58 5.14 -9.46
C ALA A 7 -7.31 3.63 -9.63
N PHE A 8 -7.49 3.09 -10.85
CA PHE A 8 -7.21 1.69 -11.13
C PHE A 8 -5.71 1.35 -10.99
N ILE A 9 -4.84 2.20 -11.52
CA ILE A 9 -3.39 2.03 -11.39
C ILE A 9 -2.96 2.13 -9.93
N ASP A 10 -3.53 3.07 -9.16
CA ASP A 10 -3.26 3.21 -7.73
C ASP A 10 -3.59 1.90 -6.97
N VAL A 11 -4.76 1.30 -7.21
CA VAL A 11 -5.14 0.02 -6.60
C VAL A 11 -4.18 -1.12 -6.98
N LEU A 12 -3.78 -1.21 -8.26
CA LEU A 12 -2.83 -2.23 -8.71
C LEU A 12 -1.46 -2.08 -8.05
N VAL A 13 -0.93 -0.86 -7.99
CA VAL A 13 0.37 -0.56 -7.36
C VAL A 13 0.31 -0.92 -5.88
N ARG A 14 -0.77 -0.56 -5.17
CA ARG A 14 -0.97 -0.96 -3.77
C ARG A 14 -0.99 -2.48 -3.61
N MET A 15 -1.70 -3.20 -4.48
CA MET A 15 -1.73 -4.67 -4.42
C MET A 15 -0.33 -5.26 -4.58
N LEU A 16 0.47 -4.77 -5.53
CA LEU A 16 1.86 -5.20 -5.73
C LEU A 16 2.73 -4.94 -4.50
N PHE A 17 2.64 -3.76 -3.88
CA PHE A 17 3.38 -3.45 -2.65
C PHE A 17 2.97 -4.34 -1.48
N SER A 18 1.67 -4.65 -1.34
CA SER A 18 1.19 -5.58 -0.30
C SER A 18 1.74 -6.99 -0.51
N ILE A 19 1.70 -7.50 -1.74
CA ILE A 19 2.26 -8.82 -2.09
C ILE A 19 3.77 -8.83 -1.81
N PHE A 20 4.48 -7.78 -2.20
CA PHE A 20 5.92 -7.66 -1.95
C PHE A 20 6.25 -7.62 -0.46
N GLY A 21 5.51 -6.86 0.35
CA GLY A 21 5.67 -6.82 1.80
C GLY A 21 5.48 -8.21 2.43
N VAL A 22 4.44 -8.95 2.03
CA VAL A 22 4.19 -10.32 2.49
C VAL A 22 5.30 -11.28 2.02
N TYR A 23 5.77 -11.14 0.79
CA TYR A 23 6.90 -11.93 0.28
C TYR A 23 8.16 -11.73 1.12
N LEU A 24 8.50 -10.48 1.46
CA LEU A 24 9.66 -10.19 2.32
C LEU A 24 9.51 -10.84 3.70
N LEU A 25 8.33 -10.76 4.31
CA LEU A 25 8.05 -11.35 5.62
C LEU A 25 8.11 -12.88 5.61
N THR A 26 7.69 -13.52 4.53
CA THR A 26 7.69 -14.99 4.39
C THR A 26 9.06 -15.54 4.02
N LYS A 27 9.78 -14.89 3.10
CA LYS A 27 11.07 -15.37 2.58
C LYS A 27 12.25 -15.05 3.50
N TYR A 28 12.22 -13.90 4.19
CA TYR A 28 13.32 -13.40 5.00
C TYR A 28 12.95 -13.34 6.49
N ASN A 29 12.25 -14.38 6.97
CA ASN A 29 11.70 -14.42 8.33
C ASN A 29 12.77 -14.43 9.46
N SER A 30 14.03 -14.66 9.13
CA SER A 30 15.19 -14.64 10.05
C SER A 30 15.95 -13.31 10.05
N ASP A 31 15.75 -12.45 9.05
CA ASP A 31 16.40 -11.14 8.97
C ASP A 31 15.46 -10.05 9.51
N ASN A 32 15.79 -9.56 10.72
CA ASN A 32 14.99 -8.53 11.38
C ASN A 32 14.91 -7.21 10.60
N THR A 33 15.94 -6.87 9.81
CA THR A 33 15.97 -5.65 9.01
C THR A 33 15.00 -5.75 7.85
N ILE A 34 15.04 -6.88 7.13
CA ILE A 34 14.12 -7.13 6.00
C ILE A 34 12.69 -7.28 6.49
N LYS A 35 12.47 -7.87 7.66
CA LYS A 35 11.15 -7.91 8.29
C LYS A 35 10.62 -6.53 8.63
N ALA A 36 11.45 -5.67 9.21
CA ALA A 36 11.06 -4.29 9.49
C ALA A 36 10.67 -3.54 8.20
N ALA A 37 11.39 -3.74 7.11
CA ALA A 37 11.04 -3.20 5.80
C ALA A 37 9.69 -3.74 5.29
N GLY A 38 9.47 -5.06 5.37
CA GLY A 38 8.21 -5.70 4.98
C GLY A 38 7.00 -5.16 5.76
N TYR A 39 7.12 -5.05 7.09
CA TYR A 39 6.09 -4.43 7.92
C TYR A 39 5.87 -2.95 7.59
N SER A 40 6.94 -2.18 7.34
CA SER A 40 6.85 -0.77 6.99
C SER A 40 6.09 -0.56 5.69
N ILE A 41 6.33 -1.41 4.68
CA ILE A 41 5.59 -1.38 3.41
C ILE A 41 4.09 -1.63 3.66
N ILE A 42 3.73 -2.66 4.43
CA ILE A 42 2.33 -2.99 4.71
C ILE A 42 1.64 -1.84 5.47
N ILE A 43 2.27 -1.34 6.53
CA ILE A 43 1.73 -0.24 7.34
C ILE A 43 1.55 1.02 6.48
N PHE A 44 2.56 1.39 5.68
CA PHE A 44 2.47 2.53 4.78
C PHE A 44 1.31 2.39 3.78
N ASN A 45 1.11 1.19 3.24
CA ASN A 45 0.04 0.93 2.28
C ASN A 45 -1.35 1.06 2.91
N ILE A 46 -1.54 0.54 4.12
CA ILE A 46 -2.78 0.67 4.89
C ILE A 46 -3.04 2.14 5.22
N VAL A 47 -2.05 2.84 5.77
CA VAL A 47 -2.15 4.24 6.18
C VAL A 47 -2.53 5.12 4.99
N THR A 48 -1.81 5.02 3.88
CA THR A 48 -2.09 5.82 2.68
C THR A 48 -3.46 5.52 2.08
N THR A 49 -3.98 4.30 2.21
CA THR A 49 -5.34 3.96 1.76
C THR A 49 -6.40 4.69 2.58
N PHE A 50 -6.23 4.76 3.92
CA PHE A 50 -7.13 5.51 4.78
C PHE A 50 -7.07 7.02 4.54
N PHE A 51 -5.86 7.57 4.37
CA PHE A 51 -5.70 9.00 4.08
C PHE A 51 -6.26 9.38 2.71
N ASP A 52 -6.09 8.54 1.70
CA ASP A 52 -6.63 8.81 0.36
C ASP A 52 -8.17 8.72 0.34
N SER A 53 -8.75 7.76 1.07
CA SER A 53 -10.20 7.67 1.28
C SER A 53 -10.77 8.94 1.95
N ASN A 54 -10.07 9.48 2.94
CA ASN A 54 -10.48 10.70 3.64
C ASN A 54 -10.29 11.98 2.79
N TYR A 55 -9.25 12.05 1.96
CA TYR A 55 -9.00 13.19 1.07
C TYR A 55 -10.07 13.33 -0.02
N HIS A 56 -10.54 12.21 -0.58
CA HIS A 56 -11.60 12.21 -1.59
C HIS A 56 -12.99 12.50 -1.01
N LYS A 57 -13.22 12.16 0.27
CA LYS A 57 -14.48 12.44 0.98
C LYS A 57 -14.69 13.94 1.26
N ASN A 58 -13.60 14.71 1.41
CA ASN A 58 -13.66 16.15 1.73
C ASN A 58 -13.72 17.06 0.48
N LYS A 59 -13.62 16.49 -0.73
CA LYS A 59 -13.67 17.23 -2.00
C LYS A 59 -15.07 17.28 -2.63
N THR A 60 -16.07 16.74 -1.92
CA THR A 60 -17.47 16.62 -2.36
C THR A 60 -18.43 17.55 -1.59
N LEU A 61 -17.90 18.50 -0.81
CA LEU A 61 -18.64 19.63 -0.24
C LEU A 61 -18.34 20.92 -1.01
#